data_AF-A0A959ERU3-F1
#
_entry.id   AF-A0A959ERU3-F1
#
_cell.length_a   1.000
_cell.length_b   1.000
_cell.length_c   1.000
_cell.angle_alpha   90.00
_cell.angle_beta   90.00
_cell.angle_gamma   90.00
#
_symmetry.space_group_name_H-M   'P 1'
#
loop_
_entity.id
_entity.type
_entity.pdbx_description
1 polymer ?
#
loop_
_entity_poly.entity_id
_entity_poly.type
_entity_poly.pdbx_seq_one_letter_code
_entity_poly.pdbx_strand_id
1 'polypeptide(L)'
;TNNESLIAVTSFDQTKDLSKGVAIGSILHTDPDSHLEVCRYGAGSGAWRFTFLPLADGRNLLFRFLNMGWEVVKDPVSYVRYFLVRDWARSSTVMLFMQTLDSTVRFTRNRFGLMVTELSGG
;
A
#
# COMPACT_ATOMS: atom_id res chain seq x y z
N THR A 1 17.63 -8.05 1.52
CA THR A 1 16.34 -8.37 2.19
C THR A 1 15.23 -8.27 1.17
N ASN A 2 14.26 -9.19 1.13
CA ASN A 2 13.13 -9.01 0.19
C ASN A 2 12.23 -7.86 0.70
N ASN A 3 12.00 -6.87 -0.15
CA ASN A 3 11.11 -5.75 0.11
C ASN A 3 9.80 -5.98 -0.65
N GLU A 4 8.71 -6.17 0.09
CA GLU A 4 7.39 -6.43 -0.48
C GLU A 4 6.42 -5.34 -0.04
N SER A 5 5.59 -4.86 -0.98
CA SER A 5 4.58 -3.84 -0.73
C SER A 5 3.29 -4.16 -1.46
N LEU A 6 2.18 -4.16 -0.72
CA LEU A 6 0.84 -4.34 -1.27
C LEU A 6 0.18 -2.97 -1.45
N ILE A 7 -0.06 -2.60 -2.70
CA ILE A 7 -0.63 -1.31 -3.08
C ILE A 7 -2.07 -1.51 -3.56
N ALA A 8 -3.04 -1.07 -2.76
CA ALA A 8 -4.43 -1.09 -3.18
C ALA A 8 -4.77 0.14 -4.05
N VAL A 9 -5.31 -0.11 -5.24
CA VAL A 9 -5.86 0.93 -6.11
C VAL A 9 -7.35 0.72 -6.24
N THR A 10 -8.10 1.77 -5.90
CA THR A 10 -9.57 1.76 -5.95
C THR A 10 -10.05 2.74 -7.01
N SER A 11 -10.79 2.23 -7.98
CA SER A 11 -11.52 3.04 -8.94
C SER A 11 -12.82 3.53 -8.32
N PHE A 12 -13.20 4.78 -8.59
CA PHE A 12 -14.53 5.29 -8.24
C PHE A 12 -15.57 5.00 -9.33
N ASP A 13 -15.14 4.56 -10.51
CA ASP A 13 -16.01 4.12 -11.58
C ASP A 13 -16.50 2.70 -11.32
N GLN A 14 -17.79 2.56 -11.04
CA GLN A 14 -18.46 1.29 -10.74
C GLN A 14 -19.02 0.59 -11.98
N THR A 15 -18.76 1.11 -13.20
CA THR A 15 -19.22 0.47 -14.44
C THR A 15 -18.48 -0.84 -14.73
N LYS A 16 -17.28 -1.01 -14.17
CA LYS A 16 -16.42 -2.20 -14.37
C LYS A 16 -16.34 -3.03 -13.10
N ASP A 17 -16.43 -4.34 -13.27
CA ASP A 17 -16.25 -5.31 -12.19
C ASP A 17 -14.83 -5.88 -12.23
N LEU A 18 -13.97 -5.36 -11.36
CA LEU A 18 -12.57 -5.78 -11.20
C LEU A 18 -12.42 -7.05 -10.36
N SER A 19 -13.50 -7.56 -9.74
CA SER A 19 -13.46 -8.80 -8.96
C SER A 19 -13.47 -10.05 -9.84
N LYS A 20 -13.87 -9.92 -11.10
CA LYS A 20 -13.98 -11.05 -12.04
C LYS A 20 -12.63 -11.39 -12.66
N GLY A 21 -12.26 -12.66 -12.59
CA GLY A 21 -11.09 -13.21 -13.26
C GLY A 21 -10.17 -14.00 -12.33
N VAL A 22 -8.96 -14.27 -12.80
CA VAL A 22 -7.92 -14.97 -12.03
C VAL A 22 -7.39 -14.05 -10.93
N ALA A 23 -7.16 -14.63 -9.75
CA ALA A 23 -6.70 -13.91 -8.56
C ALA A 23 -5.35 -13.23 -8.79
N ILE A 24 -4.38 -13.90 -9.42
CA ILE A 24 -3.10 -13.33 -9.86
C ILE A 24 -3.07 -13.44 -11.38
N GLY A 25 -3.28 -12.32 -12.07
CA GLY A 25 -3.57 -12.34 -13.51
C GLY A 25 -2.36 -12.08 -14.40
N SER A 26 -1.42 -11.26 -13.93
CA SER A 26 -0.29 -10.79 -14.73
C SER A 26 0.85 -10.36 -13.84
N ILE A 27 2.08 -10.69 -14.26
CA ILE A 27 3.33 -10.24 -13.65
C ILE A 27 3.95 -9.24 -14.62
N LEU A 28 4.20 -8.02 -14.15
CA LEU A 28 4.90 -6.98 -14.87
C LEU A 28 6.31 -6.87 -14.28
N HIS A 29 7.32 -7.21 -15.06
CA HIS A 29 8.71 -6.98 -14.68
C HIS A 29 9.07 -5.51 -14.98
N THR A 30 9.30 -4.71 -13.93
CA THR A 30 9.70 -3.30 -14.11
C THR A 30 11.21 -3.16 -14.19
N ASP A 31 11.95 -4.04 -13.53
CA ASP A 31 13.42 -4.07 -13.47
C ASP A 31 13.88 -5.53 -13.23
N PRO A 32 15.13 -5.95 -13.55
CA PRO A 32 15.66 -7.28 -13.21
C PRO A 32 15.37 -7.74 -11.77
N ASP A 33 15.40 -6.83 -10.80
CA ASP A 33 15.18 -7.16 -9.39
C ASP A 33 13.78 -6.78 -8.87
N SER A 34 12.90 -6.23 -9.72
CA SER A 34 11.59 -5.71 -9.34
C SER A 34 10.46 -6.22 -10.23
N HIS A 35 9.42 -6.77 -9.62
CA HIS A 35 8.22 -7.20 -10.33
C HIS A 35 6.95 -6.75 -9.60
N LEU A 36 5.91 -6.56 -10.39
CA LEU A 36 4.60 -6.09 -9.96
C LEU A 36 3.55 -7.11 -10.40
N GLU A 37 2.82 -7.67 -9.45
CA GLU A 37 1.74 -8.61 -9.73
C GLU A 37 0.39 -7.95 -9.51
N VAL A 38 -0.53 -8.17 -10.44
CA VAL A 38 -1.89 -7.65 -10.32
C VAL A 38 -2.79 -8.71 -9.68
N CYS A 39 -3.21 -8.41 -8.45
CA CYS A 39 -4.03 -9.24 -7.60
C CYS A 39 -5.48 -8.73 -7.51
N ARG A 40 -6.45 -9.64 -7.67
CA ARG A 40 -7.89 -9.35 -7.57
C ARG A 40 -8.49 -10.01 -6.34
N TYR A 41 -9.44 -9.34 -5.70
CA TYR A 41 -10.25 -9.91 -4.63
C TYR A 41 -11.65 -10.27 -5.12
N GLY A 42 -12.19 -11.38 -4.63
CA GLY A 42 -13.56 -11.78 -4.93
C GLY A 42 -14.59 -10.78 -4.38
N ALA A 43 -15.71 -10.63 -5.09
CA ALA A 43 -16.80 -9.75 -4.69
C ALA A 43 -17.24 -9.99 -3.23
N GLY A 44 -17.51 -8.91 -2.48
CA GLY A 44 -17.85 -8.99 -1.06
C GLY A 44 -16.64 -9.05 -0.10
N SER A 45 -15.41 -9.15 -0.60
CA SER A 45 -14.18 -9.14 0.22
C SER A 45 -13.77 -7.73 0.68
N GLY A 46 -14.74 -6.91 1.11
CA GLY A 46 -14.52 -5.50 1.48
C GLY A 46 -13.78 -5.26 2.79
N ALA A 47 -13.60 -6.30 3.62
CA ALA A 47 -12.94 -6.19 4.92
C ALA A 47 -11.49 -5.71 4.83
N TRP A 48 -10.77 -6.10 3.77
CA TRP A 48 -9.38 -5.71 3.54
C TRP A 48 -9.17 -4.20 3.37
N ARG A 49 -10.23 -3.46 3.05
CA ARG A 49 -10.21 -2.00 2.91
C ARG A 49 -9.63 -1.28 4.14
N PHE A 50 -9.86 -1.82 5.33
CA PHE A 50 -9.41 -1.22 6.60
C PHE A 50 -7.93 -1.48 6.91
N THR A 51 -7.30 -2.43 6.23
CA THR A 51 -5.88 -2.76 6.41
C THR A 51 -4.98 -1.84 5.59
N PHE A 52 -5.49 -1.28 4.51
CA PHE A 52 -4.73 -0.35 3.67
C PHE A 52 -4.69 1.04 4.28
N LEU A 53 -3.49 1.59 4.33
CA LEU A 53 -3.21 2.93 4.84
C LEU A 53 -2.72 3.85 3.73
N PRO A 54 -2.85 5.18 3.89
CA PRO A 54 -2.27 6.15 2.97
C PRO A 54 -0.80 5.88 2.73
N LEU A 55 -0.38 5.91 1.47
CA LEU A 55 1.03 5.87 1.12
C LEU A 55 1.67 7.19 1.54
N ALA A 56 2.50 7.15 2.59
CA ALA A 56 3.22 8.31 3.08
C ALA A 56 4.71 7.99 3.23
N ASP A 57 5.54 8.86 2.67
CA ASP A 57 6.98 8.84 2.84
C ASP A 57 7.38 9.67 4.06
N GLY A 58 8.48 9.27 4.72
CA GLY A 58 9.05 10.00 5.83
C GLY A 58 10.28 9.32 6.41
N ARG A 59 11.29 10.14 6.74
CA ARG A 59 12.57 9.69 7.32
C ARG A 59 12.43 8.99 8.67
N ASN A 60 11.48 9.44 9.51
CA ASN A 60 11.23 8.85 10.82
C ASN A 60 9.79 8.35 10.89
N LEU A 61 9.58 7.34 11.74
CA LEU A 61 8.26 6.76 12.01
C LEU A 61 7.22 7.81 12.43
N LEU A 62 7.59 8.76 13.29
CA LEU A 62 6.72 9.88 13.69
C LEU A 62 6.30 10.76 12.50
N PHE A 63 7.26 11.12 11.63
CA PHE A 63 6.97 11.94 10.45
C PHE A 63 6.13 11.17 9.43
N ARG A 64 6.31 9.85 9.28
CA ARG A 64 5.42 9.02 8.45
C ARG A 64 3.98 9.10 8.98
N PHE A 65 3.74 8.88 10.26
CA PHE A 65 2.38 8.97 10.82
C PHE A 65 1.76 10.36 10.69
N LEU A 66 2.54 11.42 10.89
CA LEU A 66 2.10 12.80 10.65
C LEU A 66 1.71 13.02 9.19
N ASN A 67 2.55 12.57 8.24
CA ASN A 67 2.27 12.70 6.81
C ASN A 67 1.06 11.86 6.38
N MET A 68 0.86 10.67 6.96
CA MET A 68 -0.35 9.85 6.74
C MET A 68 -1.60 10.60 7.19
N GLY A 69 -1.58 11.21 8.38
CA GLY A 69 -2.68 12.03 8.86
C GLY A 69 -2.91 13.26 7.98
N TRP A 70 -1.83 13.90 7.52
CA TRP A 70 -1.91 15.06 6.63
C TRP A 70 -2.56 14.72 5.29
N GLU A 71 -2.21 13.59 4.67
CA GLU A 71 -2.84 13.14 3.42
C GLU A 71 -4.35 12.92 3.58
N VAL A 72 -4.79 12.38 4.72
CA VAL A 72 -6.22 12.22 5.03
C VAL A 72 -6.94 13.57 5.18
N VAL A 73 -6.28 14.53 5.83
CA VAL A 73 -6.85 15.88 6.04
C VAL A 73 -6.83 16.72 4.77
N LYS A 74 -5.87 16.49 3.87
CA LYS A 74 -5.72 17.24 2.61
C LYS A 74 -6.82 16.91 1.61
N ASP A 75 -7.27 15.65 1.55
CA ASP A 75 -8.36 15.24 0.66
C ASP A 75 -9.41 14.37 1.36
N PRO A 76 -10.18 14.94 2.31
CA PRO A 76 -11.15 14.18 3.10
C PRO A 76 -12.29 13.66 2.23
N VAL A 77 -12.60 14.32 1.11
CA VAL A 77 -13.68 13.92 0.20
C VAL A 77 -13.34 12.60 -0.48
N SER A 78 -12.12 12.44 -0.98
CA SER A 78 -11.69 11.18 -1.59
C SER A 78 -11.66 10.02 -0.59
N TYR A 79 -11.22 10.26 0.65
CA TYR A 79 -11.24 9.23 1.70
C TYR A 79 -12.67 8.83 2.08
N VAL A 80 -13.58 9.79 2.27
CA VAL A 80 -14.99 9.49 2.53
C VAL A 80 -15.60 8.71 1.37
N ARG A 81 -15.32 9.11 0.12
CA ARG A 81 -15.78 8.36 -1.07
C ARG A 81 -15.23 6.93 -1.09
N TYR A 82 -13.97 6.73 -0.73
CA TYR A 82 -13.35 5.40 -0.61
C TYR A 82 -14.07 4.51 0.43
N PHE A 83 -14.43 5.09 1.59
CA PHE A 83 -15.20 4.38 2.62
C PHE A 83 -16.68 4.12 2.24
N LEU A 84 -17.25 4.95 1.37
CA LEU A 84 -18.63 4.82 0.89
C LEU A 84 -18.79 3.88 -0.31
N VAL A 85 -17.71 3.37 -0.91
CA VAL A 85 -17.79 2.34 -1.96
C VAL A 85 -18.50 1.09 -1.39
N ARG A 86 -19.62 0.69 -2.01
CA ARG A 86 -20.47 -0.42 -1.54
C ARG A 86 -19.78 -1.77 -1.65
N ASP A 87 -19.26 -2.10 -2.83
CA ASP A 87 -18.49 -3.33 -3.06
C ASP A 87 -17.06 -2.97 -3.45
N TRP A 88 -16.25 -2.70 -2.44
CA TRP A 88 -14.86 -2.27 -2.63
C TRP A 88 -14.07 -3.28 -3.48
N ALA A 89 -14.25 -4.58 -3.27
CA ALA A 89 -13.55 -5.62 -4.01
C ALA A 89 -13.88 -5.64 -5.51
N ARG A 90 -15.09 -5.21 -5.92
CA ARG A 90 -15.44 -5.04 -7.35
C ARG A 90 -14.82 -3.81 -7.98
N SER A 91 -14.50 -2.79 -7.19
CA SER A 91 -13.97 -1.53 -7.68
C SER A 91 -12.48 -1.36 -7.37
N SER A 92 -11.83 -2.35 -6.76
CA SER A 92 -10.42 -2.30 -6.38
C SER A 92 -9.60 -3.45 -6.96
N THR A 93 -8.31 -3.21 -7.05
CA THR A 93 -7.29 -4.18 -7.41
C THR A 93 -6.06 -3.91 -6.55
N VAL A 94 -5.39 -4.96 -6.10
CA VAL A 94 -4.15 -4.84 -5.34
C VAL A 94 -3.00 -5.15 -6.26
N MET A 95 -1.99 -4.30 -6.20
CA MET A 95 -0.72 -4.52 -6.88
C MET A 95 0.31 -4.97 -5.85
N LEU A 96 0.80 -6.20 -5.98
CA LEU A 96 1.88 -6.74 -5.16
C LEU A 96 3.20 -6.35 -5.83
N PHE A 97 3.92 -5.41 -5.21
CA PHE A 97 5.26 -5.03 -5.63
C PHE A 97 6.27 -5.82 -4.81
N MET A 98 7.17 -6.54 -5.48
CA MET A 98 8.23 -7.31 -4.86
C MET A 98 9.56 -6.86 -5.45
N GLN A 99 10.49 -6.54 -4.57
CA GLN A 99 11.80 -6.04 -4.94
C GLN A 99 12.88 -6.70 -4.08
N THR A 100 13.89 -7.26 -4.75
CA THR A 100 15.02 -7.91 -4.09
C THR A 100 16.21 -6.95 -4.02
N LEU A 101 16.24 -6.08 -3.01
CA LEU A 101 17.38 -5.20 -2.75
C LEU A 101 18.04 -5.50 -1.41
N ASP A 102 19.33 -5.23 -1.28
CA ASP A 102 20.02 -5.28 0.02
C ASP A 102 19.72 -4.04 0.86
N SER A 103 18.46 -3.95 1.29
CA SER A 103 18.01 -2.97 2.27
C SER A 103 18.23 -3.50 3.69
N THR A 104 18.94 -2.75 4.53
CA THR A 104 19.12 -3.07 5.95
C THR A 104 18.39 -2.05 6.80
N VAL A 105 17.42 -2.52 7.59
CA VAL A 105 16.75 -1.69 8.59
C VAL A 105 17.59 -1.68 9.87
N ARG A 106 18.16 -0.53 10.22
CA ARG A 106 18.95 -0.37 11.44
C ARG A 106 18.10 0.25 12.53
N PHE A 107 17.88 -0.48 13.61
CA PHE A 107 17.25 0.04 14.81
C PHE A 107 18.31 0.56 15.77
N THR A 108 18.31 1.88 16.02
CA THR A 108 19.18 2.53 17.00
C THR A 108 18.34 3.08 18.14
N ARG A 109 18.92 3.17 19.34
CA ARG A 109 18.28 3.87 20.47
C ARG A 109 18.91 5.24 20.62
N ASN A 110 18.07 6.26 20.70
CA ASN A 110 18.47 7.61 21.08
C ASN A 110 18.98 7.62 22.54
N ARG A 111 19.79 8.61 22.93
CA ARG A 111 20.20 8.90 24.32
C ARG A 111 19.04 8.98 25.31
N PHE A 112 17.82 9.25 24.82
CA PHE A 112 16.57 9.28 25.59
C PHE A 112 15.80 7.95 25.62
N GLY A 113 16.39 6.85 25.14
CA GLY A 113 15.77 5.52 25.16
C GLY A 113 14.72 5.27 24.05
N LEU A 114 14.40 6.28 23.23
CA LEU A 114 13.49 6.14 22.10
C LEU A 114 14.11 5.35 20.95
N MET A 115 13.32 4.49 20.31
CA MET A 115 13.73 3.69 19.16
C MET A 115 13.69 4.55 17.88
N VAL A 116 14.84 4.70 17.25
CA VAL A 116 15.02 5.37 15.96
C VAL A 116 15.28 4.28 14.92
N THR A 117 14.59 4.36 13.79
CA THR A 117 14.75 3.42 12.69
C THR A 117 15.40 4.16 11.54
N GLU A 118 16.53 3.67 11.06
CA GLU A 118 17.25 4.23 9.91
C GLU A 118 17.30 3.18 8.80
N LEU A 119 16.87 3.57 7.61
CA LEU A 119 17.00 2.76 6.41
C LEU A 119 18.38 3.01 5.82
N SER A 120 19.26 2.02 5.90
CA SER A 120 20.54 2.03 5.20
C SER A 120 20.38 1.13 3.96
N GLY A 121 20.29 1.74 2.79
CA GLY A 121 20.37 1.07 1.49
C GLY A 121 21.67 1.45 0.81
N GLY A 122 22.36 0.46 0.25
CA GLY A 122 23.50 0.65 -0.66
C GLY A 122 23.06 1.10 -2.05
#